data_AF-A0A923ELY4-F1
#
_entry.id   AF-A0A923ELY4-F1
#
_cell.length_a   1.000
_cell.length_b   1.000
_cell.length_c   1.000
_cell.angle_alpha   90.00
_cell.angle_beta   90.00
_cell.angle_gamma   90.00
#
_symmetry.space_group_name_H-M   'P 1'
#
loop_
_entity.id
_entity.type
_entity.pdbx_description
1 polymer ?
#
loop_
_entity_poly.entity_id
_entity_poly.type
_entity_poly.pdbx_seq_one_letter_code
_entity_poly.pdbx_strand_id
1 'polypeptide(L)'
;MKLPEGALDFSANIPFSDLILAAPTTQLVVRSELHPALVDLLLLTARSVHQKGGEFEREGEFPAPKYLDFGLSEEAERFYRTGPPFLQRYLPFWVATFLTRMKIMLLPLIVLLFPLFKIMPLAYRWKMRSKIYRWYAKLEAVDPKVHKKDLPARLDDYLLKLDLIEDQVSNISVPLAYSEELYALRLHIGMLRNELIKARESEPL
;
A
#
# COMPACT_ATOMS: atom_id res chain seq x y z
N MET A 1 -35.82 -42.09 4.28
CA MET A 1 -35.42 -41.69 5.65
C MET A 1 -36.37 -42.32 6.68
N LYS A 2 -35.95 -42.54 7.94
CA LYS A 2 -36.79 -43.06 9.03
C LYS A 2 -37.16 -41.93 10.00
N LEU A 3 -38.45 -41.65 10.18
CA LEU A 3 -38.98 -40.77 11.21
C LEU A 3 -39.40 -41.63 12.41
N PRO A 4 -38.75 -41.50 13.59
CA PRO A 4 -39.09 -42.33 14.73
C PRO A 4 -40.49 -42.05 15.30
N GLU A 5 -41.04 -43.02 15.99
CA GLU A 5 -42.28 -42.87 16.79
C GLU A 5 -42.21 -41.65 17.73
N GLY A 6 -43.29 -40.88 17.81
CA GLY A 6 -43.43 -39.73 18.69
C GLY A 6 -42.57 -38.49 18.34
N ALA A 7 -41.92 -38.46 17.17
CA ALA A 7 -41.00 -37.39 16.78
C ALA A 7 -41.64 -36.02 16.49
N LEU A 8 -42.93 -35.97 16.11
CA LEU A 8 -43.63 -34.71 15.82
C LEU A 8 -44.34 -34.17 17.05
N ASP A 9 -45.01 -35.06 17.80
CA ASP A 9 -45.61 -34.75 19.10
C ASP A 9 -45.46 -35.96 20.01
N PHE A 10 -44.59 -35.84 21.00
CA PHE A 10 -44.33 -36.90 21.96
C PHE A 10 -45.52 -37.15 22.90
N SER A 11 -46.28 -36.11 23.25
CA SER A 11 -47.43 -36.23 24.16
C SER A 11 -48.63 -36.89 23.49
N ALA A 12 -48.83 -36.62 22.20
CA ALA A 12 -49.89 -37.24 21.39
C ALA A 12 -49.44 -38.54 20.70
N ASN A 13 -48.18 -38.94 20.86
CA ASN A 13 -47.53 -40.06 20.17
C ASN A 13 -47.69 -40.02 18.64
N ILE A 14 -47.27 -38.91 18.02
CA ILE A 14 -47.34 -38.70 16.57
C ILE A 14 -45.91 -38.66 16.00
N PRO A 15 -45.55 -39.51 15.02
CA PRO A 15 -46.32 -40.65 14.52
C PRO A 15 -46.36 -41.81 15.54
N PHE A 16 -47.41 -42.64 15.49
CA PHE A 16 -47.61 -43.77 16.44
C PHE A 16 -46.69 -44.98 16.21
N SER A 17 -45.86 -44.93 15.18
CA SER A 17 -44.86 -45.93 14.85
C SER A 17 -43.79 -45.30 13.96
N ASP A 18 -42.62 -45.92 13.89
CA ASP A 18 -41.57 -45.53 12.95
C ASP A 18 -42.09 -45.48 11.50
N LEU A 19 -41.99 -44.33 10.84
CA LEU A 19 -42.39 -44.14 9.44
C LEU A 19 -41.18 -44.06 8.51
N ILE A 20 -41.26 -44.75 7.38
CA ILE A 20 -40.29 -44.58 6.29
C ILE A 20 -40.82 -43.49 5.35
N LEU A 21 -40.10 -42.38 5.30
CA LEU A 21 -40.44 -41.22 4.47
C LEU A 21 -39.56 -41.17 3.23
N ALA A 22 -40.17 -40.77 2.10
CA ALA A 22 -39.46 -40.34 0.91
C ALA A 22 -39.19 -38.83 1.02
N ALA A 23 -37.92 -38.44 0.97
CA ALA A 23 -37.50 -37.04 1.00
C ALA A 23 -36.65 -36.78 -0.26
N PRO A 24 -37.11 -35.91 -1.18
CA PRO A 24 -36.31 -35.53 -2.34
C PRO A 24 -35.18 -34.57 -1.93
N THR A 25 -34.01 -34.72 -2.53
CA THR A 25 -32.88 -33.81 -2.33
C THR A 25 -33.11 -32.52 -3.11
N THR A 26 -32.96 -31.37 -2.45
CA THR A 26 -33.02 -30.06 -3.12
C THR A 26 -31.67 -29.68 -3.73
N GLN A 27 -31.67 -29.12 -4.93
CA GLN A 27 -30.48 -28.64 -5.61
C GLN A 27 -30.48 -27.11 -5.70
N LEU A 28 -29.32 -26.50 -5.43
CA LEU A 28 -29.10 -25.07 -5.65
C LEU A 28 -28.54 -24.86 -7.06
N VAL A 29 -29.37 -24.32 -7.96
CA VAL A 29 -29.03 -24.10 -9.37
C VAL A 29 -28.86 -22.62 -9.64
N VAL A 30 -27.80 -22.28 -10.38
CA VAL A 30 -27.47 -20.92 -10.80
C VAL A 30 -27.41 -20.83 -12.32
N ARG A 31 -27.61 -19.64 -12.88
CA ARG A 31 -27.44 -19.41 -14.32
C ARG A 31 -25.97 -19.40 -14.71
N SER A 32 -25.66 -19.80 -15.95
CA SER A 32 -24.30 -19.79 -16.52
C SER A 32 -23.65 -18.40 -16.53
N GLU A 33 -24.46 -17.35 -16.62
CA GLU A 33 -23.99 -15.96 -16.64
C GLU A 33 -23.76 -15.39 -15.23
N LEU A 34 -24.09 -16.15 -14.17
CA LEU A 34 -23.88 -15.69 -12.81
C LEU A 34 -22.40 -15.51 -12.55
N HIS A 35 -22.04 -14.35 -12.03
CA HIS A 35 -20.65 -14.01 -11.79
C HIS A 35 -20.00 -15.03 -10.83
N PRO A 36 -18.84 -15.64 -11.16
CA PRO A 36 -18.20 -16.71 -10.38
C PRO A 36 -18.05 -16.43 -8.88
N ALA A 37 -17.73 -15.18 -8.51
CA ALA A 37 -17.59 -14.81 -7.10
C ALA A 37 -18.90 -14.93 -6.30
N LEU A 38 -20.07 -14.78 -6.94
CA LEU A 38 -21.36 -14.99 -6.30
C LEU A 38 -21.65 -16.48 -6.11
N VAL A 39 -21.17 -17.35 -7.02
CA VAL A 39 -21.26 -18.80 -6.87
C VAL A 39 -20.47 -19.25 -5.63
N ASP A 40 -19.25 -18.75 -5.47
CA ASP A 40 -18.43 -19.01 -4.27
C ASP A 40 -19.14 -18.53 -2.99
N LEU A 41 -19.74 -17.34 -3.02
CA LEU A 41 -20.47 -16.78 -1.88
C LEU A 41 -21.71 -17.62 -1.51
N LEU A 42 -22.45 -18.07 -2.51
CA LEU A 42 -23.61 -18.95 -2.32
C LEU A 42 -23.19 -20.28 -1.70
N LEU A 43 -22.10 -20.89 -2.18
CA LEU A 43 -21.57 -22.14 -1.62
C LEU A 43 -21.06 -21.97 -0.19
N LEU A 44 -20.36 -20.87 0.10
CA LEU A 44 -19.93 -20.51 1.45
C LEU A 44 -21.12 -20.36 2.40
N THR A 45 -22.16 -19.66 1.94
CA THR A 45 -23.36 -19.41 2.74
C THR A 45 -24.14 -20.71 2.95
N ALA A 46 -24.34 -21.50 1.89
CA ALA A 46 -24.99 -22.80 1.95
C ALA A 46 -24.27 -23.73 2.93
N ARG A 47 -22.92 -23.76 2.90
CA ARG A 47 -22.13 -24.49 3.88
C ARG A 47 -22.36 -23.95 5.29
N SER A 48 -22.26 -22.65 5.50
CA SER A 48 -22.45 -22.07 6.84
C SER A 48 -23.83 -22.36 7.43
N VAL A 49 -24.88 -22.37 6.60
CA VAL A 49 -26.27 -22.58 7.03
C VAL A 49 -26.55 -24.07 7.26
N HIS A 50 -26.14 -24.95 6.34
CA HIS A 50 -26.53 -26.35 6.36
C HIS A 50 -25.52 -27.30 7.02
N GLN A 51 -24.28 -26.85 7.30
CA GLN A 51 -23.24 -27.73 7.85
C GLN A 51 -23.59 -28.36 9.20
N LYS A 52 -24.44 -27.71 10.01
CA LYS A 52 -24.80 -28.20 11.36
C LYS A 52 -25.67 -29.46 11.32
N GLY A 53 -26.25 -29.81 10.17
CA GLY A 53 -27.28 -30.85 10.09
C GLY A 53 -28.60 -30.41 10.73
N GLY A 54 -29.55 -31.33 10.78
CA GLY A 54 -30.87 -31.10 11.37
C GLY A 54 -31.43 -32.37 12.00
N GLU A 55 -32.72 -32.40 12.28
CA GLU A 55 -33.40 -33.61 12.79
C GLU A 55 -33.33 -34.77 11.79
N PHE A 56 -33.23 -34.43 10.50
CA PHE A 56 -33.30 -35.38 9.40
C PHE A 56 -31.96 -35.66 8.72
N GLU A 57 -31.03 -34.72 8.79
CA GLU A 57 -29.76 -34.76 8.06
C GLU A 57 -28.57 -34.75 9.03
N ARG A 58 -27.52 -35.49 8.72
CA ARG A 58 -26.33 -35.56 9.56
C ARG A 58 -25.50 -34.28 9.46
N GLU A 59 -24.71 -34.02 10.49
CA GLU A 59 -23.73 -32.93 10.47
C GLU A 59 -22.76 -33.12 9.29
N GLY A 60 -22.55 -32.05 8.53
CA GLY A 60 -21.68 -32.04 7.35
C GLY A 60 -22.24 -32.81 6.14
N GLU A 61 -23.48 -33.30 6.18
CA GLU A 61 -24.10 -34.00 5.05
C GLU A 61 -24.41 -33.06 3.88
N PHE A 62 -24.76 -31.81 4.18
CA PHE A 62 -25.03 -30.77 3.18
C PHE A 62 -24.24 -29.48 3.42
N PRO A 63 -23.92 -28.73 2.35
CA PRO A 63 -24.17 -29.02 0.93
C PRO A 63 -23.18 -30.06 0.36
N ALA A 64 -23.66 -30.99 -0.48
CA ALA A 64 -22.87 -32.07 -1.05
C ALA A 64 -22.97 -32.17 -2.59
N PRO A 65 -21.90 -32.60 -3.28
CA PRO A 65 -21.90 -32.81 -4.73
C PRO A 65 -22.51 -34.17 -5.11
N LYS A 66 -23.67 -34.52 -4.55
CA LYS A 66 -24.34 -35.82 -4.72
C LYS A 66 -25.78 -35.61 -5.13
N TYR A 67 -26.36 -36.60 -5.81
CA TYR A 67 -27.78 -36.59 -6.23
C TYR A 67 -28.13 -35.35 -7.08
N LEU A 68 -27.25 -35.03 -8.04
CA LEU A 68 -27.38 -33.87 -8.91
C LEU A 68 -28.03 -34.26 -10.24
N ASP A 69 -29.04 -33.50 -10.66
CA ASP A 69 -29.65 -33.59 -11.99
C ASP A 69 -28.94 -32.67 -12.99
N PHE A 70 -28.23 -31.64 -12.49
CA PHE A 70 -27.45 -30.68 -13.27
C PHE A 70 -25.95 -30.83 -12.99
N GLY A 71 -25.11 -30.55 -13.99
CA GLY A 71 -23.65 -30.58 -13.84
C GLY A 71 -23.14 -29.53 -12.85
N LEU A 72 -22.03 -29.84 -12.17
CA LEU A 72 -21.35 -28.87 -11.32
C LEU A 72 -20.70 -27.76 -12.16
N SER A 73 -20.88 -26.50 -11.75
CA SER A 73 -20.07 -25.38 -12.24
C SER A 73 -18.60 -25.57 -11.87
N GLU A 74 -17.67 -24.99 -12.64
CA GLU A 74 -16.23 -25.05 -12.37
C GLU A 74 -15.88 -24.52 -10.95
N GLU A 75 -16.60 -23.49 -10.50
CA GLU A 75 -16.45 -22.91 -9.16
C GLU A 75 -16.84 -23.92 -8.07
N ALA A 76 -17.98 -24.60 -8.23
CA ALA A 76 -18.43 -25.63 -7.30
C ALA A 76 -17.48 -26.82 -7.25
N GLU A 77 -16.99 -27.30 -8.41
CA GLU A 77 -16.00 -28.38 -8.44
C GLU A 77 -14.72 -27.97 -7.70
N ARG A 78 -14.23 -26.74 -7.94
CA ARG A 78 -13.08 -26.18 -7.23
C ARG A 78 -13.32 -26.08 -5.73
N PHE A 79 -14.49 -25.60 -5.31
CA PHE A 79 -14.86 -25.45 -3.91
C PHE A 79 -14.85 -26.79 -3.17
N TYR A 80 -15.39 -27.85 -3.78
CA TYR A 80 -15.38 -29.18 -3.17
C TYR A 80 -13.99 -29.85 -3.17
N ARG A 81 -13.15 -29.60 -4.17
CA ARG A 81 -11.78 -30.15 -4.23
C ARG A 81 -10.79 -29.44 -3.31
N THR A 82 -10.77 -28.11 -3.35
CA THR A 82 -9.70 -27.29 -2.75
C THR A 82 -10.18 -26.48 -1.55
N GLY A 83 -11.50 -26.42 -1.32
CA GLY A 83 -12.11 -25.56 -0.31
C GLY A 83 -12.28 -24.11 -0.78
N PRO A 84 -12.74 -23.22 0.11
CA PRO A 84 -12.92 -21.81 -0.23
C PRO A 84 -11.60 -21.13 -0.59
N PRO A 85 -11.60 -20.12 -1.47
CA PRO A 85 -10.40 -19.38 -1.85
C PRO A 85 -9.59 -18.88 -0.65
N PHE A 86 -8.26 -19.11 -0.65
CA PHE A 86 -7.36 -18.78 0.48
C PHE A 86 -7.50 -17.33 1.00
N LEU A 87 -7.71 -16.37 0.09
CA LEU A 87 -7.90 -14.96 0.43
C LEU A 87 -9.21 -14.69 1.19
N GLN A 88 -10.28 -15.46 0.90
CA GLN A 88 -11.56 -15.33 1.61
C GLN A 88 -11.52 -15.90 3.03
N ARG A 89 -10.48 -16.65 3.40
CA ARG A 89 -10.29 -17.18 4.75
C ARG A 89 -9.83 -16.12 5.76
N TYR A 90 -9.20 -15.05 5.28
CA TYR A 90 -8.60 -14.01 6.14
C TYR A 90 -9.07 -12.59 5.81
N LEU A 91 -9.69 -12.36 4.64
CA LEU A 91 -10.11 -11.04 4.19
C LEU A 91 -11.63 -11.00 3.95
N PRO A 92 -12.28 -9.83 4.16
CA PRO A 92 -13.65 -9.61 3.73
C PRO A 92 -13.83 -9.94 2.24
N PHE A 93 -15.00 -10.49 1.87
CA PHE A 93 -15.31 -10.98 0.52
C PHE A 93 -14.94 -9.99 -0.61
N TRP A 94 -15.23 -8.70 -0.41
CA TRP A 94 -14.92 -7.66 -1.39
C TRP A 94 -13.42 -7.52 -1.64
N VAL A 95 -12.60 -7.51 -0.58
CA VAL A 95 -11.14 -7.38 -0.67
C VAL A 95 -10.52 -8.62 -1.32
N ALA A 96 -10.96 -9.81 -0.92
CA ALA A 96 -10.47 -11.07 -1.49
C ALA A 96 -10.74 -11.14 -3.00
N THR A 97 -11.94 -10.75 -3.43
CA THR A 97 -12.34 -10.76 -4.85
C THR A 97 -11.60 -9.70 -5.66
N PHE A 98 -11.44 -8.50 -5.10
CA PHE A 98 -10.67 -7.40 -5.71
C PHE A 98 -9.21 -7.81 -5.94
N LEU A 99 -8.52 -8.32 -4.92
CA LEU A 99 -7.12 -8.76 -5.06
C LEU A 99 -6.95 -9.95 -6.00
N THR A 100 -7.86 -10.94 -5.95
CA THR A 100 -7.79 -12.12 -6.82
C THR A 100 -7.87 -11.74 -8.30
N ARG A 101 -8.64 -10.70 -8.65
CA ARG A 101 -8.76 -10.21 -10.02
C ARG A 101 -7.65 -9.23 -10.37
N MET A 102 -7.34 -8.31 -9.46
CA MET A 102 -6.30 -7.33 -9.68
C MET A 102 -4.92 -7.94 -9.81
N LYS A 103 -4.63 -9.13 -9.25
CA LYS A 103 -3.30 -9.74 -9.34
C LYS A 103 -2.74 -9.79 -10.77
N ILE A 104 -3.59 -10.02 -11.77
CA ILE A 104 -3.18 -10.07 -13.19
C ILE A 104 -2.69 -8.69 -13.67
N MET A 105 -3.28 -7.60 -13.18
CA MET A 105 -2.91 -6.21 -13.51
C MET A 105 -1.88 -5.60 -12.53
N LEU A 106 -1.90 -6.01 -11.25
CA LEU A 106 -0.98 -5.59 -10.21
C LEU A 106 0.42 -6.13 -10.45
N LEU A 107 0.54 -7.37 -10.92
CA LEU A 107 1.84 -7.99 -11.18
C LEU A 107 2.68 -7.15 -12.17
N PRO A 108 2.20 -6.81 -13.39
CA PRO A 108 2.96 -5.96 -14.31
C PRO A 108 3.15 -4.54 -13.76
N LEU A 109 2.17 -3.99 -13.03
CA LEU A 109 2.31 -2.67 -12.41
C LEU A 109 3.41 -2.65 -11.35
N ILE A 110 3.51 -3.66 -10.49
CA ILE A 110 4.56 -3.79 -9.47
C ILE A 110 5.92 -3.96 -10.13
N VAL A 111 6.00 -4.76 -11.20
CA VAL A 111 7.24 -4.91 -11.99
C VAL A 111 7.68 -3.56 -12.58
N LEU A 112 6.74 -2.75 -13.08
CA LEU A 112 7.03 -1.40 -13.59
C LEU A 112 7.34 -0.39 -12.48
N LEU A 113 6.76 -0.57 -11.29
CA LEU A 113 6.97 0.32 -10.15
C LEU A 113 8.31 0.06 -9.45
N PHE A 114 8.82 -1.17 -9.51
CA PHE A 114 10.11 -1.56 -8.96
C PHE A 114 11.29 -0.67 -9.40
N PRO A 115 11.50 -0.38 -10.70
CA PRO A 115 12.55 0.55 -11.12
C PRO A 115 12.29 1.98 -10.64
N LEU A 116 11.03 2.44 -10.55
CA LEU A 116 10.70 3.76 -10.02
C LEU A 116 11.14 3.92 -8.56
N PHE A 117 10.89 2.92 -7.72
CA PHE A 117 11.36 2.93 -6.33
C PHE A 117 12.88 2.99 -6.22
N LYS A 118 13.60 2.34 -7.15
CA LYS A 118 15.07 2.38 -7.19
C LYS A 118 15.61 3.76 -7.60
N ILE A 119 14.87 4.51 -8.42
CA ILE A 119 15.24 5.86 -8.88
C ILE A 119 14.94 6.92 -7.82
N MET A 120 13.97 6.67 -6.93
CA MET A 120 13.57 7.59 -5.85
C MET A 120 14.73 8.11 -4.99
N PRO A 121 15.65 7.29 -4.43
CA PRO A 121 16.79 7.81 -3.67
C PRO A 121 17.71 8.68 -4.53
N LEU A 122 17.95 8.34 -5.79
CA LEU A 122 18.79 9.14 -6.68
C LEU A 122 18.18 10.52 -6.96
N ALA A 123 16.88 10.56 -7.27
CA ALA A 123 16.14 11.80 -7.48
C ALA A 123 16.12 12.68 -6.22
N TYR A 124 15.96 12.07 -5.04
CA TYR A 124 16.03 12.77 -3.76
C TYR A 124 17.41 13.41 -3.54
N ARG A 125 18.50 12.66 -3.80
CA ARG A 125 19.86 13.20 -3.70
C ARG A 125 20.10 14.36 -4.66
N TRP A 126 19.63 14.25 -5.91
CA TRP A 126 19.76 15.32 -6.91
C TRP A 126 19.05 16.60 -6.45
N LYS A 127 17.79 16.48 -6.00
CA LYS A 127 17.01 17.62 -5.50
C LYS A 127 17.71 18.33 -4.33
N MET A 128 18.27 17.57 -3.39
CA MET A 128 19.02 18.14 -2.25
C MET A 128 20.29 18.85 -2.71
N ARG A 129 21.10 18.22 -3.58
CA ARG A 129 22.31 18.84 -4.12
C ARG A 129 22.02 20.10 -4.93
N SER A 130 21.03 20.09 -5.81
CA SER A 130 20.66 21.27 -6.60
C SER A 130 20.25 22.44 -5.72
N LYS A 131 19.63 22.19 -4.56
CA LYS A 131 19.32 23.24 -3.58
C LYS A 131 20.58 23.90 -3.02
N ILE A 132 21.62 23.11 -2.71
CA ILE A 132 22.91 23.58 -2.17
C ILE A 132 23.73 24.32 -3.23
N TYR A 133 23.86 23.76 -4.44
CA TYR A 133 24.63 24.37 -5.54
C TYR A 133 24.09 25.75 -5.95
N ARG A 134 22.77 25.97 -5.83
CA ARG A 134 22.16 27.28 -6.13
C ARG A 134 22.64 28.40 -5.21
N TRP A 135 23.06 28.06 -3.98
CA TRP A 135 23.65 29.01 -3.04
C TRP A 135 25.14 29.21 -3.27
N TYR A 136 25.87 28.15 -3.64
CA TYR A 136 27.24 28.29 -4.13
C TYR A 136 27.34 29.26 -5.31
N ALA A 137 26.45 29.14 -6.30
CA ALA A 137 26.43 30.06 -7.44
C ALA A 137 26.12 31.52 -7.05
N LYS A 138 25.28 31.74 -6.03
CA LYS A 138 25.04 33.07 -5.47
C LYS A 138 26.25 33.62 -4.72
N LEU A 139 26.98 32.77 -4.00
CA LEU A 139 28.19 33.17 -3.29
C LEU A 139 29.30 33.54 -4.27
N GLU A 140 29.49 32.76 -5.34
CA GLU A 140 30.48 33.02 -6.39
C GLU A 140 30.21 34.35 -7.12
N ALA A 141 28.94 34.73 -7.29
CA ALA A 141 28.57 36.02 -7.86
C ALA A 141 28.92 37.23 -6.96
N VAL A 142 29.19 37.01 -5.68
CA VAL A 142 29.57 38.04 -4.71
C VAL A 142 31.07 37.94 -4.35
N ASP A 143 31.81 37.00 -4.95
CA ASP A 143 33.23 36.80 -4.68
C ASP A 143 34.05 38.03 -5.13
N PRO A 144 34.71 38.76 -4.21
CA PRO A 144 35.55 39.91 -4.50
C PRO A 144 36.68 39.61 -5.49
N LYS A 145 37.10 38.34 -5.63
CA LYS A 145 38.11 37.93 -6.61
C LYS A 145 37.67 38.13 -8.06
N VAL A 146 36.36 38.13 -8.33
CA VAL A 146 35.77 38.38 -9.65
C VAL A 146 35.69 39.88 -9.97
N HIS A 147 35.68 40.74 -8.95
CA HIS A 147 35.48 42.19 -9.08
C HIS A 147 36.65 43.00 -8.48
N LYS A 148 37.88 42.50 -8.61
CA LYS A 148 39.12 43.09 -8.06
C LYS A 148 39.35 44.59 -8.33
N LYS A 149 38.73 45.17 -9.37
CA LYS A 149 38.87 46.60 -9.71
C LYS A 149 38.00 47.54 -8.87
N ASP A 150 36.94 47.03 -8.24
CA ASP A 150 35.94 47.84 -7.51
C ASP A 150 36.04 47.68 -5.97
N LEU A 151 37.02 46.92 -5.48
CA LEU A 151 37.11 46.47 -4.08
C LEU A 151 37.08 47.61 -3.03
N PRO A 152 37.94 48.64 -3.11
CA PRO A 152 38.04 49.61 -2.03
C PRO A 152 36.83 50.55 -1.97
N ALA A 153 36.19 50.85 -3.11
CA ALA A 153 35.04 51.76 -3.16
C ALA A 153 33.69 51.12 -2.76
N ARG A 154 33.61 49.78 -2.68
CA ARG A 154 32.36 49.04 -2.44
C ARG A 154 32.45 48.03 -1.31
N LEU A 155 33.47 48.13 -0.47
CA LEU A 155 33.78 47.14 0.54
C LEU A 155 32.62 46.90 1.53
N ASP A 156 31.94 47.96 1.94
CA ASP A 156 30.75 47.88 2.82
C ASP A 156 29.53 47.24 2.13
N ASP A 157 29.34 47.43 0.81
CA ASP A 157 28.26 46.80 0.04
C ASP A 157 28.51 45.29 -0.12
N TYR A 158 29.77 44.87 -0.28
CA TYR A 158 30.14 43.44 -0.27
C TYR A 158 29.90 42.80 1.09
N LEU A 159 30.25 43.48 2.19
CA LEU A 159 29.99 42.97 3.55
C LEU A 159 28.50 42.80 3.84
N LEU A 160 27.66 43.79 3.49
CA LEU A 160 26.21 43.71 3.63
C LEU A 160 25.59 42.56 2.82
N LYS A 161 26.07 42.35 1.58
CA LYS A 161 25.63 41.20 0.75
C LYS A 161 26.05 39.87 1.36
N LEU A 162 27.24 39.81 1.97
CA LEU A 162 27.73 38.61 2.65
C LEU A 162 26.87 38.28 3.88
N ASP A 163 26.51 39.30 4.68
CA ASP A 163 25.62 39.15 5.84
C ASP A 163 24.25 38.58 5.42
N LEU A 164 23.66 39.11 4.34
CA LEU A 164 22.38 38.61 3.81
C LEU A 164 22.47 37.15 3.32
N ILE A 165 23.58 36.77 2.70
CA ILE A 165 23.78 35.39 2.24
C ILE A 165 23.97 34.46 3.45
N GLU A 166 24.73 34.88 4.47
CA GLU A 166 24.95 34.10 5.68
C GLU A 166 23.63 33.85 6.44
N ASP A 167 22.81 34.89 6.62
CA ASP A 167 21.50 34.78 7.27
C ASP A 167 20.56 33.83 6.50
N GLN A 168 20.54 33.93 5.16
CA GLN A 168 19.74 33.05 4.31
C GLN A 168 20.23 31.58 4.33
N VAL A 169 21.54 31.35 4.50
CA VAL A 169 22.14 30.02 4.62
C VAL A 169 21.96 29.43 6.03
N SER A 170 21.88 30.27 7.06
CA SER A 170 21.65 29.85 8.45
C SER A 170 20.32 29.12 8.63
N ASN A 171 19.29 29.57 7.91
CA ASN A 171 17.92 29.06 7.96
C ASN A 171 17.66 27.78 7.14
N ILE A 172 18.68 27.22 6.47
CA ILE A 172 18.49 26.03 5.64
C ILE A 172 18.65 24.77 6.49
N SER A 173 17.54 24.09 6.75
CA SER A 173 17.56 22.72 7.28
C SER A 173 17.91 21.73 6.17
N VAL A 174 19.10 21.11 6.25
CA VAL A 174 19.52 19.98 5.42
C VAL A 174 19.64 18.70 6.26
N PRO A 175 19.30 17.52 5.71
CA PRO A 175 19.55 16.25 6.40
C PRO A 175 21.04 16.06 6.72
N LEU A 176 21.37 15.31 7.79
CA LEU A 176 22.74 15.04 8.26
C LEU A 176 23.71 14.57 7.16
N ALA A 177 23.23 13.82 6.16
CA ALA A 177 24.05 13.37 5.03
C ALA A 177 24.62 14.52 4.16
N TYR A 178 24.10 15.74 4.31
CA TYR A 178 24.49 16.93 3.54
C TYR A 178 24.98 18.07 4.43
N SER A 179 25.14 17.84 5.73
CA SER A 179 25.61 18.88 6.64
C SER A 179 27.05 19.30 6.34
N GLU A 180 27.90 18.39 5.89
CA GLU A 180 29.30 18.69 5.51
C GLU A 180 29.39 19.74 4.40
N GLU A 181 28.58 19.61 3.35
CA GLU A 181 28.51 20.56 2.23
C GLU A 181 28.00 21.94 2.70
N LEU A 182 27.06 21.97 3.66
CA LEU A 182 26.57 23.22 4.26
C LEU A 182 27.63 23.87 5.18
N TYR A 183 28.37 23.07 5.96
CA TYR A 183 29.45 23.56 6.81
C TYR A 183 30.62 24.12 5.97
N ALA A 184 30.98 23.45 4.88
CA ALA A 184 32.00 23.95 3.95
C ALA A 184 31.60 25.32 3.36
N LEU A 185 30.33 25.50 3.00
CA LEU A 185 29.82 26.79 2.52
C LEU A 185 29.94 27.89 3.59
N ARG A 186 29.54 27.60 4.83
CA ARG A 186 29.67 28.54 5.96
C ARG A 186 31.12 28.89 6.26
N LEU A 187 32.02 27.91 6.20
CA LEU A 187 33.46 28.14 6.36
C LEU A 187 33.99 29.08 5.28
N HIS A 188 33.57 28.90 4.03
CA HIS A 188 34.00 29.76 2.92
C HIS A 188 33.50 31.20 3.07
N ILE A 189 32.25 31.39 3.50
CA ILE A 189 31.69 32.71 3.85
C ILE A 189 32.54 33.38 4.96
N GLY A 190 32.87 32.65 6.03
CA GLY A 190 33.70 33.17 7.11
C GLY A 190 35.11 33.56 6.67
N MET A 191 35.72 32.78 5.76
CA MET A 191 37.03 33.11 5.19
C MET A 191 36.98 34.40 4.35
N LEU A 192 35.97 34.53 3.48
CA LEU A 192 35.75 35.74 2.66
C LEU A 192 35.51 36.98 3.51
N ARG A 193 34.71 36.86 4.58
CA ARG A 193 34.50 37.95 5.55
C ARG A 193 35.82 38.41 6.17
N ASN A 194 36.65 37.45 6.61
CA ASN A 194 37.94 37.77 7.22
C ASN A 194 38.93 38.40 6.22
N GLU A 195 38.93 37.98 4.96
CA GLU A 195 39.72 38.64 3.91
C GLU A 195 39.27 40.09 3.68
N LEU A 196 37.95 40.34 3.62
CA LEU A 196 37.38 41.68 3.44
C LEU A 196 37.65 42.60 4.64
N ILE A 197 37.52 42.09 5.87
CA ILE A 197 37.84 42.86 7.09
C ILE A 197 39.32 43.23 7.12
N LYS A 198 40.21 42.28 6.79
CA LYS A 198 41.65 42.56 6.70
C LYS A 198 41.98 43.59 5.62
N ALA A 199 41.30 43.52 4.47
CA ALA A 199 41.46 44.52 3.40
C ALA A 199 41.03 45.91 3.88
N ARG A 200 39.94 46.02 4.65
CA ARG A 200 39.49 47.28 5.29
C ARG A 200 40.52 47.84 6.27
N GLU A 201 41.18 46.98 7.04
CA GLU A 201 42.18 47.39 8.03
C GLU A 201 43.54 47.75 7.40
N SER A 202 43.81 47.28 6.18
CA SER A 202 45.06 47.53 5.44
C SER A 202 45.06 48.82 4.60
N GLU A 203 43.95 49.55 4.53
CA GLU A 203 43.92 50.94 4.04
C GLU A 203 44.03 51.90 5.25
N PRO A 204 45.22 52.43 5.58
CA PRO A 204 45.30 53.56 6.48
C PRO A 204 44.82 54.82 5.73
N LEU A 205 44.09 55.67 6.46
CA LEU A 205 43.75 57.05 6.11
C LEU A 205 44.91 57.82 5.45
#